data_AF-A0A1Y6BTL9-F1
#
_entry.id   AF-A0A1Y6BTL9-F1
#
_cell.length_a   1.000
_cell.length_b   1.000
_cell.length_c   1.000
_cell.angle_alpha   90.00
_cell.angle_beta   90.00
_cell.angle_gamma   90.00
#
_symmetry.space_group_name_H-M   'P 1'
#
loop_
_entity.id
_entity.type
_entity.pdbx_description
1 polymer ?
#
loop_
_entity_poly.entity_id
_entity_poly.type
_entity_poly.pdbx_seq_one_letter_code
_entity_poly.pdbx_strand_id
1 'polypeptide(L)'
;MAAIDPTQLLSQMVDAFLGKLGQGAGAIRQEVEQNLSAVATESEAIAERLAKGEIDAARASRQLRVAGLTAEIALLSAIGIAEKALQDAINAALDVARQAVGIAL
;
A
#
# COMPACT_ATOMS: atom_id res chain seq x y z
N MET A 1 -36.68 18.61 13.03
CA MET A 1 -35.77 18.10 11.99
C MET A 1 -34.73 19.16 11.72
N ALA A 2 -33.45 18.89 12.01
CA ALA A 2 -32.37 19.78 11.60
C ALA A 2 -32.18 19.60 10.09
N ALA A 3 -32.16 20.70 9.33
CA ALA A 3 -31.82 20.63 7.91
C ALA A 3 -30.34 20.28 7.77
N ILE A 4 -30.02 19.23 7.03
CA ILE A 4 -28.64 18.91 6.67
C ILE A 4 -28.16 19.96 5.68
N ASP A 5 -27.05 20.64 5.96
CA ASP A 5 -26.33 21.45 4.98
C ASP A 5 -25.59 20.51 4.00
N PRO A 6 -25.99 20.45 2.71
CA PRO A 6 -25.38 19.54 1.75
C PRO A 6 -23.90 19.81 1.48
N THR A 7 -23.48 21.08 1.57
CA THR A 7 -22.08 21.46 1.35
C THR A 7 -21.22 21.03 2.52
N GLN A 8 -21.72 21.19 3.74
CA GLN A 8 -21.03 20.71 4.94
C GLN A 8 -20.91 19.18 4.95
N LEU A 9 -21.98 18.47 4.57
CA LEU A 9 -21.96 17.01 4.47
C LEU A 9 -20.93 16.52 3.44
N LEU A 10 -20.92 17.12 2.25
CA LEU A 10 -19.97 16.76 1.20
C LEU A 10 -18.52 16.97 1.67
N SER A 11 -18.23 18.09 2.36
CA SER A 11 -16.91 18.34 2.92
C SER A 11 -16.50 17.24 3.90
N GLN A 12 -17.38 16.86 4.84
CA GLN A 12 -17.10 15.81 5.81
C GLN A 12 -16.86 14.44 5.17
N MET A 13 -17.63 14.10 4.12
CA MET A 13 -17.42 12.87 3.35
C MET A 13 -16.07 12.86 2.63
N VAL A 14 -15.68 13.99 2.03
CA VAL A 14 -14.38 14.15 1.36
C VAL A 14 -13.23 14.05 2.37
N ASP A 15 -13.34 14.70 3.53
CA ASP A 15 -12.33 14.63 4.59
C ASP A 15 -12.16 13.20 5.12
N ALA A 16 -13.26 12.48 5.34
CA ALA A 16 -13.23 11.09 5.77
C ALA A 16 -12.59 10.16 4.72
N PHE A 17 -12.93 10.36 3.44
CA PHE A 17 -12.33 9.63 2.32
C PHE A 17 -10.82 9.88 2.24
N LEU A 18 -10.40 11.15 2.20
CA LEU A 18 -8.99 11.53 2.07
C LEU A 18 -8.17 11.08 3.28
N GLY A 19 -8.73 11.15 4.49
CA GLY A 19 -8.08 10.66 5.70
C GLY A 19 -7.75 9.17 5.64
N LYS A 20 -8.70 8.35 5.18
CA LYS A 20 -8.48 6.89 5.01
C LYS A 20 -7.54 6.59 3.85
N LEU A 21 -7.68 7.29 2.74
CA LEU A 21 -6.77 7.13 1.60
C LEU A 21 -5.32 7.45 1.98
N GLY A 22 -5.11 8.51 2.77
CA GLY A 22 -3.79 8.89 3.28
C GLY A 22 -3.16 7.82 4.21
N GLN A 23 -3.97 7.21 5.08
CA GLN A 23 -3.51 6.09 5.92
C GLN A 23 -3.09 4.88 5.06
N GLY A 24 -3.89 4.55 4.05
CA GLY A 24 -3.58 3.50 3.09
C GLY A 24 -2.30 3.77 2.30
N ALA A 25 -2.11 5.00 1.81
CA ALA A 25 -0.90 5.42 1.11
C ALA A 25 0.37 5.23 1.97
N GLY A 26 0.28 5.50 3.28
CA GLY A 26 1.36 5.22 4.22
C GLY A 26 1.71 3.73 4.30
N ALA A 27 0.71 2.86 4.39
CA ALA A 27 0.91 1.41 4.43
C ALA A 27 1.54 0.86 3.14
N ILE A 28 1.06 1.32 1.97
CA ILE A 28 1.62 0.96 0.67
C ILE A 28 3.10 1.35 0.59
N ARG A 29 3.42 2.58 1.00
CA ARG A 29 4.80 3.08 0.98
C ARG A 29 5.71 2.24 1.87
N GLN A 30 5.28 1.93 3.08
CA GLN A 30 6.03 1.11 4.02
C GLN A 30 6.30 -0.29 3.47
N GLU A 31 5.30 -0.93 2.87
CA GLU A 31 5.42 -2.25 2.23
C GLU A 31 6.47 -2.22 1.09
N VAL A 32 6.40 -1.21 0.22
CA VAL A 32 7.34 -1.07 -0.90
C VAL A 32 8.75 -0.79 -0.39
N GLU A 33 8.92 0.09 0.59
CA GLU A 33 10.24 0.43 1.16
C GLU A 33 10.89 -0.78 1.85
N GLN A 34 10.14 -1.56 2.63
CA GLN A 34 10.66 -2.78 3.27
C GLN A 34 11.11 -3.81 2.23
N ASN A 35 10.29 -4.06 1.22
CA ASN A 35 10.60 -5.05 0.20
C ASN A 35 11.78 -4.61 -0.70
N LEU A 36 11.87 -3.34 -1.07
CA LEU A 36 13.03 -2.81 -1.80
C LEU A 36 14.31 -2.93 -0.98
N SER A 37 14.26 -2.64 0.32
CA SER A 37 15.41 -2.79 1.22
C SER A 37 15.87 -4.25 1.32
N ALA A 38 14.93 -5.21 1.38
CA ALA A 38 15.25 -6.63 1.41
C ALA A 38 15.91 -7.07 0.10
N VAL A 39 15.34 -6.71 -1.05
CA VAL A 39 15.87 -7.05 -2.39
C VAL A 39 17.25 -6.44 -2.60
N ALA A 40 17.48 -5.20 -2.17
CA ALA A 40 18.78 -4.55 -2.24
C ALA A 40 19.82 -5.31 -1.42
N THR A 41 19.49 -5.63 -0.16
CA THR A 41 20.37 -6.40 0.74
C THR A 41 20.72 -7.78 0.17
N GLU A 42 19.74 -8.51 -0.36
CA GLU A 42 19.96 -9.81 -0.98
C GLU A 42 20.84 -9.70 -2.23
N SER A 43 20.60 -8.68 -3.06
CA SER A 43 21.37 -8.44 -4.28
C SER A 43 22.83 -8.11 -3.98
N GLU A 44 23.09 -7.28 -2.97
CA GLU A 44 24.43 -6.96 -2.50
C GLU A 44 25.16 -8.20 -1.97
N ALA A 45 24.48 -9.01 -1.15
CA ALA A 45 25.05 -10.26 -0.64
C ALA A 45 25.39 -11.25 -1.78
N ILE A 46 24.55 -11.35 -2.81
CA ILE A 46 24.83 -12.19 -3.98
C ILE A 46 26.05 -11.65 -4.74
N ALA A 47 26.14 -10.33 -4.95
CA ALA A 47 27.26 -9.70 -5.63
C ALA A 47 28.58 -9.91 -4.88
N GLU A 48 28.57 -9.76 -3.55
CA GLU A 48 29.75 -9.98 -2.71
C GLU A 48 30.25 -11.43 -2.79
N ARG A 49 29.34 -12.39 -2.70
CA ARG A 49 29.68 -13.82 -2.78
C ARG A 49 30.22 -14.21 -4.14
N LEU A 50 29.68 -13.63 -5.21
CA LEU A 50 30.19 -13.80 -6.57
C LEU A 50 31.60 -13.22 -6.69
N ALA A 51 31.84 -12.02 -6.15
CA ALA A 51 33.15 -11.38 -6.16
C ALA A 51 34.21 -12.18 -5.38
N LYS A 52 33.81 -12.83 -4.28
CA LYS A 52 34.66 -13.74 -3.49
C LYS A 52 34.85 -15.12 -4.15
N GLY A 53 34.17 -15.41 -5.26
CA GLY A 53 34.23 -16.70 -5.94
C GLY A 53 33.52 -17.84 -5.20
N GLU A 54 32.67 -17.53 -4.21
CA GLU A 54 31.93 -18.53 -3.44
C GLU A 54 30.77 -19.16 -4.25
N ILE A 55 30.30 -18.44 -5.27
CA ILE A 55 29.28 -18.88 -6.20
C ILE A 55 29.70 -18.55 -7.63
N ASP A 56 29.27 -19.38 -8.59
CA ASP A 56 29.45 -19.08 -10.01
C ASP A 56 28.39 -18.11 -10.54
N ALA A 57 28.63 -17.59 -11.75
CA ALA A 57 27.72 -16.64 -12.41
C ALA A 57 26.33 -17.22 -12.68
N ALA A 58 26.22 -18.53 -12.97
CA ALA A 58 24.93 -19.16 -13.24
C ALA A 58 24.09 -19.26 -11.96
N ARG A 59 24.72 -19.52 -10.82
CA ARG A 59 24.09 -19.54 -9.50
C ARG A 59 23.70 -18.14 -9.06
N ALA A 60 24.58 -17.15 -9.23
CA ALA A 60 24.26 -15.75 -8.95
C ALA A 60 23.05 -15.27 -9.77
N SER A 61 23.02 -15.57 -11.08
CA SER A 61 21.90 -15.23 -11.96
C SER A 61 20.56 -15.84 -11.49
N ARG A 62 20.55 -17.11 -11.06
CA ARG A 62 19.35 -17.74 -10.50
C ARG A 62 18.89 -17.07 -9.21
N GLN A 63 19.81 -16.72 -8.32
CA GLN A 63 19.48 -16.07 -7.05
C GLN A 63 18.93 -14.66 -7.26
N LEU A 64 19.55 -13.87 -8.15
CA LEU A 64 19.05 -12.53 -8.52
C LEU A 64 17.66 -12.60 -9.16
N ARG A 65 17.40 -13.64 -9.98
CA ARG A 65 16.05 -13.87 -10.52
C ARG A 65 15.03 -14.14 -9.42
N VAL A 66 15.36 -14.93 -8.41
CA VAL A 66 14.48 -15.17 -7.27
C VAL A 66 14.22 -13.87 -6.50
N ALA A 67 15.26 -13.07 -6.21
CA ALA A 67 15.10 -11.76 -5.57
C ALA A 67 14.19 -10.83 -6.40
N GLY A 68 14.31 -10.85 -7.73
CA GLY A 68 13.43 -10.11 -8.63
C GLY A 68 11.96 -10.57 -8.57
N LEU A 69 11.70 -11.88 -8.51
CA LEU A 69 10.34 -12.41 -8.33
C LEU A 69 9.76 -12.03 -6.96
N THR A 70 10.58 -12.01 -5.91
CA THR A 70 10.17 -11.52 -4.58
C THR A 70 9.75 -10.05 -4.65
N ALA A 71 10.51 -9.22 -5.37
CA ALA A 71 10.15 -7.82 -5.61
C ALA A 71 8.81 -7.67 -6.36
N GLU A 72 8.57 -8.53 -7.35
CA GLU A 72 7.34 -8.53 -8.15
C GLU A 72 6.11 -8.93 -7.29
N ILE A 73 6.26 -9.95 -6.43
CA ILE A 73 5.22 -10.35 -5.47
C ILE A 73 4.92 -9.23 -4.47
N ALA A 74 5.96 -8.53 -3.99
CA ALA A 74 5.79 -7.38 -3.11
C ALA A 74 4.98 -6.24 -3.77
N LEU A 75 5.20 -5.97 -5.05
CA LEU A 75 4.40 -4.99 -5.80
C LEU A 75 2.93 -5.43 -5.90
N LEU A 76 2.66 -6.72 -6.11
CA LEU A 76 1.30 -7.25 -6.10
C LEU A 76 0.65 -7.13 -4.72
N SER A 77 1.41 -7.37 -3.64
CA SER A 77 0.96 -7.14 -2.26
C SER A 77 0.57 -5.68 -2.05
N ALA A 78 1.41 -4.74 -2.51
CA ALA A 78 1.15 -3.30 -2.43
C ALA A 78 -0.13 -2.88 -3.18
N ILE A 79 -0.44 -3.52 -4.32
CA ILE A 79 -1.71 -3.32 -5.04
C ILE A 79 -2.89 -3.76 -4.18
N GLY A 80 -2.83 -4.94 -3.55
CA GLY A 80 -3.90 -5.40 -2.66
C GLY A 80 -4.13 -4.47 -1.46
N ILE A 81 -3.05 -3.90 -0.90
CA ILE A 81 -3.15 -2.87 0.15
C ILE A 81 -3.82 -1.61 -0.39
N ALA A 82 -3.49 -1.19 -1.62
CA ALA A 82 -4.11 -0.03 -2.27
C ALA A 82 -5.61 -0.22 -2.52
N GLU A 83 -6.02 -1.39 -3.00
CA GLU A 83 -7.43 -1.72 -3.20
C GLU A 83 -8.20 -1.68 -1.87
N LYS A 84 -7.64 -2.28 -0.82
CA LYS A 84 -8.23 -2.24 0.51
C LYS A 84 -8.34 -0.82 1.05
N ALA A 85 -7.29 -0.01 0.90
CA ALA A 85 -7.29 1.38 1.32
C ALA A 85 -8.38 2.20 0.63
N LEU A 86 -8.56 1.99 -0.69
CA LEU A 86 -9.62 2.64 -1.44
C LEU A 86 -11.01 2.22 -0.93
N GLN A 87 -11.20 0.92 -0.67
CA GLN A 87 -12.45 0.40 -0.14
C GLN A 87 -12.78 0.97 1.25
N ASP A 88 -11.78 1.03 2.15
CA ASP A 88 -11.92 1.62 3.48
C ASP A 88 -12.25 3.12 3.40
N ALA A 89 -11.67 3.84 2.44
CA ALA A 89 -11.96 5.25 2.20
C ALA A 89 -13.40 5.48 1.70
N ILE A 90 -13.87 4.66 0.76
CA ILE A 90 -15.26 4.69 0.28
C ILE A 90 -16.22 4.41 1.44
N ASN A 91 -15.96 3.38 2.24
CA ASN A 91 -16.80 3.01 3.37
C ASN A 91 -16.88 4.14 4.41
N ALA A 92 -15.76 4.80 4.72
CA ALA A 92 -15.76 5.93 5.65
C ALA A 92 -16.62 7.11 5.15
N ALA A 93 -16.56 7.43 3.86
CA ALA A 93 -17.42 8.46 3.27
C ALA A 93 -18.91 8.08 3.32
N LEU A 94 -19.23 6.80 3.04
CA LEU A 94 -20.61 6.30 3.12
C LEU A 94 -21.15 6.31 4.56
N ASP A 95 -20.32 6.03 5.55
CA ASP A 95 -20.74 6.05 6.95
C ASP A 95 -21.07 7.48 7.42
N VAL A 96 -20.34 8.48 6.97
CA VAL A 96 -20.69 9.90 7.19
C VAL A 96 -22.06 10.22 6.59
N ALA A 97 -22.32 9.79 5.35
CA ALA A 97 -23.62 9.99 4.71
C ALA A 97 -24.77 9.30 5.48
N ARG A 98 -24.56 8.06 5.93
CA ARG A 98 -25.54 7.29 6.71
C ARG A 98 -25.86 7.95 8.04
N GLN A 99 -24.85 8.44 8.75
CA GLN A 99 -25.04 9.14 10.02
C GLN A 99 -25.86 10.42 9.83
N ALA A 100 -25.57 11.20 8.79
CA ALA A 100 -26.33 12.41 8.49
C ALA A 100 -27.81 12.11 8.22
N VAL A 101 -28.10 11.07 7.44
CA VAL A 101 -29.48 10.60 7.20
C VAL A 101 -30.15 10.14 8.50
N GLY A 102 -29.45 9.39 9.34
CA GLY A 102 -29.98 8.92 10.62
C GLY A 102 -30.29 10.03 11.64
N ILE A 103 -29.61 11.18 11.54
CA ILE A 103 -29.86 12.38 12.38
C ILE A 103 -31.06 13.19 11.85
N ALA A 104 -31.35 13.09 10.56
CA ALA A 104 -32.43 13.86 9.92
C ALA A 104 -33.82 13.20 9.99
N LEU A 105 -33.87 11.88 10.23
CA LEU A 105 -35.11 11.11 10.49
C LEU A 105 -35.54 11.24 11.96
#